data_AF-A0A1I2Q2P3-F1
#
_entry.id   AF-A0A1I2Q2P3-F1
#
_cell.length_a   1.000
_cell.length_b   1.000
_cell.length_c   1.000
_cell.angle_alpha   90.00
_cell.angle_beta   90.00
_cell.angle_gamma   90.00
#
_symmetry.space_group_name_H-M   'P 1'
#
loop_
_entity.id
_entity.type
_entity.pdbx_description
1 polymer ?
#
loop_
_entity_poly.entity_id
_entity_poly.type
_entity_poly.pdbx_seq_one_letter_code
_entity_poly.pdbx_strand_id
1 'polypeptide(L)'
;MKTIGLFLLAASAGQTSAEAPGDIIVHAKHGRCEIVYAGSTLDGRGLRKLADGWPEGRPLRVVEPIGADRKCLVRITLDLAKQGFNNLEFVDPPLPDDTRPKVRK
;
A
#
# COMPACT_ATOMS: atom_id res chain seq x y z
N MET A 1 20.36 16.26 50.66
CA MET A 1 20.55 16.51 49.22
C MET A 1 20.76 15.18 48.52
N LYS A 2 19.83 14.72 47.68
CA LYS A 2 20.02 13.57 46.78
C LYS A 2 18.95 13.63 45.68
N THR A 3 19.31 14.22 44.55
CA THR A 3 18.51 14.25 43.32
C THR A 3 18.90 13.04 42.48
N ILE A 4 17.96 12.12 42.27
CA ILE A 4 18.11 11.02 41.31
C ILE A 4 17.36 11.48 40.05
N GLY A 5 18.14 11.81 39.02
CA GLY A 5 17.62 12.19 37.70
C GLY A 5 17.12 10.95 36.97
N LEU A 6 15.81 10.94 36.69
CA LEU A 6 15.12 9.91 35.93
C LEU A 6 15.44 10.09 34.43
N PHE A 7 16.20 9.15 33.87
CA PHE A 7 16.45 9.08 32.43
C PHE A 7 15.19 8.57 31.72
N LEU A 8 14.47 9.44 31.01
CA LEU A 8 13.40 9.04 30.11
C LEU A 8 14.01 8.34 28.88
N LEU A 9 13.81 7.01 28.79
CA LEU A 9 13.97 6.30 27.53
C LEU A 9 12.84 6.71 26.58
N ALA A 10 13.18 7.45 25.53
CA ALA A 10 12.29 7.69 24.40
C ALA A 10 12.18 6.40 23.57
N ALA A 11 11.05 5.68 23.74
CA ALA A 11 10.68 4.58 22.87
C ALA A 11 10.39 5.12 21.46
N SER A 12 11.28 4.85 20.51
CA SER A 12 11.02 5.08 19.09
C SER A 12 10.04 4.02 18.60
N ALA A 13 8.77 4.37 18.52
CA ALA A 13 7.78 3.58 17.82
C ALA A 13 8.23 3.43 16.36
N GLY A 14 8.56 2.20 15.96
CA GLY A 14 8.75 1.86 14.56
C GLY A 14 7.50 2.29 13.82
N GLN A 15 7.68 3.19 12.85
CA GLN A 15 6.66 3.47 11.85
C GLN A 15 6.52 2.20 11.03
N THR A 16 5.74 1.25 11.54
CA THR A 16 4.90 0.42 10.68
C THR A 16 4.22 1.43 9.79
N SER A 17 4.63 1.49 8.51
CA SER A 17 3.76 2.03 7.47
C SER A 17 2.53 1.14 7.54
N ALA A 18 1.61 1.51 8.42
CA ALA A 18 0.27 1.03 8.43
C ALA A 18 -0.24 1.51 7.08
N GLU A 19 -0.16 0.61 6.10
CA GLU A 19 -0.93 0.66 4.88
C GLU A 19 -2.23 1.34 5.25
N ALA A 20 -2.39 2.58 4.78
CA ALA A 20 -3.49 3.40 5.26
C ALA A 20 -4.75 2.59 4.96
N PRO A 21 -5.72 2.46 5.89
CA PRO A 21 -6.86 1.54 5.77
C PRO A 21 -7.82 1.93 4.62
N GLY A 22 -7.34 1.83 3.38
CA GLY A 22 -7.83 2.53 2.21
C GLY A 22 -6.81 2.60 1.06
N ASP A 23 -5.66 1.95 1.16
CA ASP A 23 -4.78 1.72 0.02
C ASP A 23 -5.08 0.33 -0.58
N ILE A 24 -5.19 0.23 -1.90
CA ILE A 24 -5.18 -1.06 -2.59
C ILE A 24 -3.76 -1.27 -3.11
N ILE A 25 -3.11 -2.33 -2.64
CA ILE A 25 -1.83 -2.72 -3.19
C ILE A 25 -2.07 -3.66 -4.34
N VAL A 26 -1.55 -3.29 -5.50
CA VAL A 26 -1.57 -4.18 -6.65
C VAL A 26 -0.26 -4.95 -6.64
N HIS A 27 -0.33 -6.27 -6.77
CA HIS A 27 0.83 -7.15 -6.83
C HIS A 27 0.87 -7.81 -8.21
N ALA A 28 1.90 -7.53 -9.00
CA ALA A 28 2.20 -8.33 -10.19
C ALA A 28 3.19 -9.44 -9.81
N LYS A 29 2.84 -10.70 -10.05
CA LYS A 29 3.69 -11.86 -9.81
C LYS A 29 3.70 -12.75 -11.05
N HIS A 30 4.85 -12.84 -11.73
CA HIS A 30 5.14 -13.83 -12.79
C HIS A 30 3.94 -14.21 -13.68
N GLY A 31 3.39 -13.24 -14.43
CA GLY A 31 2.28 -13.46 -15.36
C GLY A 31 0.88 -13.45 -14.72
N ARG A 32 0.78 -13.19 -13.41
CA ARG A 32 -0.48 -12.98 -12.70
C ARG A 32 -0.51 -11.59 -12.07
N CYS A 33 -1.71 -11.01 -12.07
CA CYS A 33 -2.00 -9.71 -11.49
C CYS A 33 -2.98 -9.93 -10.34
N GLU A 34 -2.56 -9.64 -9.12
CA GLU A 34 -3.34 -9.79 -7.91
C GLU A 34 -3.64 -8.39 -7.37
N ILE A 35 -4.88 -8.16 -6.95
CA ILE A 35 -5.28 -6.96 -6.23
C ILE A 35 -5.34 -7.34 -4.75
N VAL A 36 -4.63 -6.64 -3.90
CA VAL A 36 -4.58 -6.86 -2.46
C VAL A 36 -5.14 -5.64 -1.75
N TYR A 37 -6.07 -5.86 -0.82
CA TYR A 37 -6.66 -4.82 -0.01
C TYR A 37 -6.72 -5.30 1.43
N ALA A 38 -6.19 -4.50 2.37
CA ALA A 38 -6.13 -4.86 3.79
C ALA A 38 -5.56 -6.28 4.01
N GLY A 39 -4.48 -6.60 3.30
CA GLY A 39 -3.81 -7.91 3.36
C GLY A 39 -4.55 -9.08 2.69
N SER A 40 -5.71 -8.86 2.07
CA SER A 40 -6.50 -9.89 1.39
C SER A 40 -6.49 -9.72 -0.12
N THR A 41 -6.27 -10.80 -0.86
CA THR A 41 -6.43 -10.79 -2.32
C THR A 41 -7.90 -10.69 -2.69
N LEU A 42 -8.23 -9.73 -3.54
CA LEU A 42 -9.58 -9.51 -4.05
C LEU A 42 -9.74 -10.18 -5.41
N ASP A 43 -10.84 -10.91 -5.57
CA ASP A 43 -11.37 -11.30 -6.87
C ASP A 43 -12.32 -10.21 -7.41
N GLY A 44 -12.91 -10.42 -8.59
CA GLY A 44 -13.84 -9.44 -9.18
C GLY A 44 -15.06 -9.14 -8.31
N ARG A 45 -15.53 -10.10 -7.49
CA ARG A 45 -16.68 -9.90 -6.59
C ARG A 45 -16.28 -9.08 -5.36
N GLY A 46 -15.13 -9.40 -4.78
CA GLY A 46 -14.54 -8.63 -3.67
C GLY A 46 -14.25 -7.19 -4.10
N LEU A 47 -13.72 -7.01 -5.30
CA LEU A 47 -13.45 -5.69 -5.87
C LEU A 47 -14.74 -4.87 -6.06
N ARG A 48 -15.82 -5.50 -6.54
CA ARG A 48 -17.11 -4.82 -6.67
C ARG A 48 -17.68 -4.39 -5.31
N LYS A 49 -17.65 -5.27 -4.31
CA LYS A 49 -18.09 -4.91 -2.95
C LYS A 49 -17.27 -3.76 -2.37
N LEU A 50 -15.98 -3.71 -2.67
CA LEU A 50 -15.13 -2.61 -2.26
C LEU A 50 -15.53 -1.31 -2.96
N ALA A 51 -15.83 -1.36 -4.25
CA ALA A 51 -16.29 -0.22 -5.03
C ALA A 51 -17.62 0.34 -4.50
N ASP A 52 -18.58 -0.53 -4.17
CA ASP A 52 -19.91 -0.15 -3.65
C ASP A 52 -19.81 0.62 -2.32
N GLY A 53 -18.76 0.38 -1.52
CA GLY A 53 -18.51 1.05 -0.25
C GLY A 53 -17.43 2.14 -0.30
N TRP A 54 -16.90 2.44 -1.50
CA TRP A 54 -15.80 3.39 -1.62
C TRP A 54 -16.29 4.84 -1.52
N PRO A 55 -15.66 5.69 -0.68
CA PRO A 55 -16.06 7.08 -0.59
C PRO A 55 -15.90 7.80 -1.93
N GLU A 56 -16.94 8.51 -2.37
CA GLU A 56 -16.89 9.30 -3.59
C GLU A 56 -15.75 10.33 -3.54
N GLY A 57 -15.08 10.51 -4.69
CA GLY A 57 -13.97 11.46 -4.83
C GLY A 57 -12.65 11.01 -4.20
N ARG A 58 -12.63 9.98 -3.33
CA ARG A 58 -11.39 9.47 -2.75
C ARG A 58 -10.58 8.72 -3.81
N PRO A 59 -9.34 9.14 -4.12
CA PRO A 59 -8.50 8.42 -5.05
C PRO A 59 -8.19 7.03 -4.51
N LEU A 60 -8.27 6.05 -5.40
CA LEU A 60 -7.81 4.72 -5.13
C LEU A 60 -6.31 4.68 -5.41
N ARG A 61 -5.52 4.55 -4.34
CA ARG A 61 -4.06 4.43 -4.45
C ARG A 61 -3.72 3.02 -4.93
N VAL A 62 -2.97 2.95 -6.03
CA VAL A 62 -2.48 1.75 -6.68
C VAL A 62 -0.97 1.75 -6.55
N VAL A 63 -0.44 0.91 -5.67
CA VAL A 63 1.02 0.77 -5.54
C VAL A 63 1.56 0.10 -6.81
N GLU A 64 2.50 0.74 -7.50
CA GLU A 64 3.12 0.17 -8.69
C GLU A 64 3.95 -1.05 -8.28
N PRO A 65 3.62 -2.25 -8.77
CA PRO A 65 4.31 -3.45 -8.33
C PRO A 65 5.69 -3.51 -9.00
N ILE A 66 6.75 -3.65 -8.18
CA ILE A 66 8.10 -3.92 -8.70
C ILE A 66 8.06 -5.17 -9.59
N GLY A 67 8.44 -5.03 -10.86
CA GLY A 67 8.43 -6.13 -11.83
C GLY A 67 7.09 -6.40 -12.52
N ALA A 68 6.09 -5.51 -12.38
CA ALA A 68 4.89 -5.55 -13.19
C ALA A 68 5.19 -5.25 -14.66
N ASP A 69 4.74 -6.11 -15.57
CA ASP A 69 4.76 -5.75 -16.98
C ASP A 69 3.63 -4.75 -17.30
N ARG A 70 3.80 -4.01 -18.40
CA ARG A 70 2.82 -3.03 -18.86
C ARG A 70 1.43 -3.65 -19.10
N LYS A 71 1.36 -4.93 -19.47
CA LYS A 71 0.09 -5.63 -19.72
C LYS A 71 -0.69 -5.80 -18.41
N CYS A 72 0.01 -6.08 -17.32
CA CYS A 72 -0.57 -6.24 -16.00
C CYS A 72 -1.20 -4.93 -15.53
N LEU A 73 -0.46 -3.82 -15.61
CA LEU A 73 -0.94 -2.49 -15.25
C LEU A 73 -2.19 -2.09 -16.06
N VAL A 74 -2.17 -2.32 -17.38
CA VAL A 74 -3.32 -2.04 -18.25
C VAL A 74 -4.53 -2.88 -17.83
N ARG A 75 -4.35 -4.18 -17.59
CA ARG A 75 -5.44 -5.07 -17.20
C ARG A 75 -6.09 -4.63 -15.89
N ILE A 76 -5.27 -4.34 -14.86
CA ILE A 76 -5.76 -3.88 -13.56
C ILE A 76 -6.51 -2.56 -13.70
N THR A 77 -5.96 -1.60 -14.44
CA THR A 77 -6.62 -0.30 -14.67
C THR A 77 -8.00 -0.47 -15.30
N LEU A 78 -8.11 -1.34 -16.31
CA LEU A 78 -9.39 -1.64 -16.96
C LEU A 78 -10.37 -2.35 -16.02
N ASP A 79 -9.89 -3.29 -15.22
CA ASP A 79 -10.75 -4.02 -14.28
C ASP A 79 -11.24 -3.10 -13.14
N LEU A 80 -10.41 -2.18 -12.66
CA LEU A 80 -10.80 -1.13 -11.71
C LEU A 80 -11.85 -0.18 -12.30
N ALA A 81 -11.63 0.32 -13.52
CA ALA A 81 -12.57 1.19 -14.21
C ALA A 81 -13.95 0.52 -14.44
N LYS A 82 -13.97 -0.78 -14.80
CA LYS A 82 -15.22 -1.55 -14.93
C LYS A 82 -16.02 -1.65 -13.63
N GLN A 83 -15.36 -1.58 -12.46
CA GLN A 83 -16.05 -1.57 -11.17
C GLN A 83 -16.44 -0.15 -10.71
N GLY A 84 -16.11 0.90 -11.46
CA GLY A 84 -16.48 2.28 -11.15
C GLY A 84 -15.39 3.10 -10.46
N PHE A 85 -14.18 2.56 -10.30
CA PHE A 85 -13.04 3.36 -9.82
C PHE A 85 -12.54 4.27 -10.95
N ASN A 86 -12.82 5.57 -10.83
CA ASN A 86 -12.47 6.57 -11.84
C ASN A 86 -11.34 7.52 -11.41
N ASN A 87 -10.96 7.48 -10.13
CA ASN A 87 -9.88 8.29 -9.57
C ASN A 87 -8.80 7.33 -9.06
N LEU A 88 -7.73 7.13 -9.82
CA LEU A 88 -6.63 6.24 -9.49
C LEU A 88 -5.35 7.05 -9.27
N GLU A 89 -4.61 6.76 -8.22
CA GLU A 89 -3.31 7.36 -7.94
C GLU A 89 -2.24 6.26 -7.92
N PHE A 90 -1.34 6.28 -8.90
CA PHE A 90 -0.22 5.35 -8.93
C PHE A 90 0.88 5.85 -7.99
N VAL A 91 1.29 5.01 -7.04
CA VAL A 91 2.30 5.37 -6.05
C VAL A 91 3.47 4.39 -6.11
N ASP A 92 4.68 4.90 -5.94
CA ASP A 92 5.86 4.05 -5.87
C ASP A 92 5.80 3.14 -4.62
N PRO A 93 6.28 1.89 -4.73
CA PRO A 93 6.37 1.00 -3.59
C PRO A 93 7.39 1.55 -2.58
N PRO A 94 7.18 1.33 -1.27
CA PRO A 94 8.15 1.72 -0.27
C PRO A 94 9.49 1.05 -0.57
N LEU A 95 10.57 1.84 -0.59
CA LEU A 95 11.91 1.32 -0.76
C LEU A 95 12.21 0.31 0.35
N PRO A 96 12.87 -0.82 0.04
CA PRO A 96 13.33 -1.72 1.08
C PRO A 96 14.26 -0.97 2.05
N ASP A 97 14.09 -1.23 3.36
CA ASP A 97 14.78 -0.51 4.46
C ASP A 97 16.31 -0.78 4.50
N ASP A 98 16.83 -1.60 3.58
CA ASP A 98 18.24 -1.89 3.39
C ASP A 98 19.03 -0.75 2.73
N THR A 99 18.35 0.25 2.17
CA THR A 99 18.98 1.47 1.62
C THR A 99 19.29 2.54 2.68
N ARG A 100 18.81 2.38 3.92
CA ARG A 100 19.15 3.31 5.01
C ARG A 100 20.63 3.11 5.38
N PRO A 101 21.52 4.12 5.20
CA PRO A 101 22.91 3.98 5.58
C PRO A 101 22.96 3.64 7.08
N LYS A 102 23.54 2.48 7.41
CA LYS A 102 23.82 2.13 8.80
C LYS A 102 24.77 3.18 9.36
N VAL A 103 24.23 4.15 10.10
CA VAL A 103 25.02 5.09 10.88
C VAL A 103 25.79 4.26 11.90
N ARG A 104 27.05 3.95 11.58
CA ARG A 104 27.97 3.35 12.54
C ARG A 104 28.26 4.43 13.58
N LYS A 105 27.77 4.20 14.81
CA LYS A 105 28.22 4.94 15.99
C LYS A 105 29.63 4.50 16.36
#